data_AF-A0A2G8IQ13-F1
#
_entry.id   AF-A0A2G8IQ13-F1
#
_cell.length_a   1.000
_cell.length_b   1.000
_cell.length_c   1.000
_cell.angle_alpha   90.00
_cell.angle_beta   90.00
_cell.angle_gamma   90.00
#
_symmetry.space_group_name_H-M   'P 1'
#
loop_
_entity.id
_entity.type
_entity.pdbx_description
1 polymer ?
#
loop_
_entity_poly.entity_id
_entity_poly.type
_entity_poly.pdbx_seq_one_letter_code
_entity_poly.pdbx_strand_id
1 'polypeptide(L)'
;MNINTSYTASASNNLNQIDSKGQSAIKNTNEVMTESDRRMKILDEKYEKINEQNKRFKDPQDHIYNKYRNPYSSYFRSDLTQFEREAAYTMEMSWARNNKGGQYDFNDAIFRNEKRYDPTHESVEKKLFNRQKVNEQLQALFSSNGLTIPKNTNLTFTIDPNNFKLVVSGSTDKSLVKQIEDILNTSNNTRELFFHIMKSRNDDSTQFTPDSLAKFHLVNQIKTVTGYNLKDLSIVNGQFVTDNGTNIFDIYKEELLKNPYTAENARIAASHYGAQLFDLAKNGFDSIPDLVLSIGYENGSLYDIG
;
A
#
# COMPACT_ATOMS: atom_id res chain seq x y z
N MET A 1 32.00 16.64 10.94
CA MET A 1 30.89 16.95 10.01
C MET A 1 29.62 16.95 10.83
N ASN A 2 28.87 18.06 10.88
CA ASN A 2 27.60 18.09 11.62
C ASN A 2 26.51 17.47 10.74
N ILE A 3 26.05 16.28 11.11
CA ILE A 3 24.91 15.60 10.50
C ILE A 3 23.72 15.75 11.45
N ASN A 4 22.55 16.12 10.93
CA ASN A 4 21.39 16.19 11.79
C ASN A 4 20.86 14.77 12.04
N THR A 5 21.08 14.26 13.24
CA THR A 5 20.54 12.95 13.67
C THR A 5 19.26 13.08 14.49
N SER A 6 18.75 14.30 14.70
CA SER A 6 17.56 14.57 15.52
C SER A 6 16.24 14.32 14.80
N TYR A 7 16.26 13.69 13.61
CA TYR A 7 15.05 13.24 12.95
C TYR A 7 14.36 12.19 13.83
N THR A 8 13.07 12.37 14.10
CA THR A 8 12.26 11.45 14.90
C THR A 8 11.12 10.94 14.05
N ALA A 9 10.91 9.63 13.96
CA ALA A 9 9.69 9.07 13.36
C ALA A 9 8.48 9.81 13.93
N SER A 10 7.72 10.46 13.06
CA SER A 10 6.63 11.34 13.47
C SER A 10 5.47 11.16 12.50
N ALA A 11 4.29 10.95 13.04
CA ALA A 11 3.06 11.02 12.29
C ALA A 11 2.87 12.45 11.75
N SER A 12 2.56 12.58 10.45
CA SER A 12 2.04 13.84 9.96
C SER A 12 0.67 14.07 10.59
N ASN A 13 0.49 15.16 11.33
CA ASN A 13 -0.80 15.55 11.91
C ASN A 13 -1.76 16.08 10.83
N ASN A 14 -2.04 15.28 9.80
CA ASN A 14 -3.10 15.56 8.83
C ASN A 14 -4.42 14.98 9.35
N LEU A 15 -4.86 15.44 10.52
CA LEU A 15 -6.15 15.06 11.12
C LEU A 15 -7.35 15.64 10.35
N ASN A 16 -7.14 16.60 9.44
CA ASN A 16 -8.20 17.35 8.76
C ASN A 16 -7.97 17.38 7.24
N GLN A 17 -7.91 16.22 6.58
CA GLN A 17 -8.02 16.17 5.12
C GLN A 17 -9.42 15.72 4.73
N ILE A 18 -10.11 16.70 4.18
CA ILE A 18 -11.49 16.70 3.77
C ILE A 18 -11.58 16.16 2.33
N ASP A 19 -12.62 15.39 2.01
CA ASP A 19 -12.90 14.94 0.64
C ASP A 19 -13.31 16.10 -0.28
N SER A 20 -13.54 15.80 -1.56
CA SER A 20 -13.96 16.79 -2.56
C SER A 20 -15.29 17.49 -2.23
N LYS A 21 -16.02 17.03 -1.20
CA LYS A 21 -17.31 17.56 -0.75
C LYS A 21 -17.28 18.24 0.61
N GLY A 22 -16.13 18.36 1.27
CA GLY A 22 -16.11 19.02 2.58
C GLY A 22 -16.12 18.06 3.78
N GLN A 23 -16.18 16.74 3.58
CA GLN A 23 -16.38 15.75 4.64
C GLN A 23 -15.09 15.00 5.03
N SER A 24 -14.99 14.58 6.29
CA SER A 24 -13.94 13.65 6.73
C SER A 24 -14.05 12.34 5.95
N ALA A 25 -12.96 11.88 5.34
CA ALA A 25 -12.93 10.62 4.59
C ALA A 25 -11.95 9.61 5.20
N ILE A 26 -12.29 8.34 5.08
CA ILE A 26 -11.41 7.24 5.48
C ILE A 26 -10.24 7.16 4.49
N LYS A 27 -9.04 6.91 5.00
CA LYS A 27 -7.87 6.59 4.20
C LYS A 27 -7.22 5.31 4.74
N ASN A 28 -7.10 4.32 3.88
CA ASN A 28 -6.47 3.04 4.25
C ASN A 28 -4.96 3.14 4.46
N THR A 29 -4.33 4.21 3.96
CA THR A 29 -2.90 4.49 4.12
C THR A 29 -2.73 5.95 4.53
N ASN A 30 -2.06 6.15 5.67
CA ASN A 30 -1.86 7.45 6.29
C ASN A 30 -0.35 7.74 6.35
N GLU A 31 0.02 9.00 6.10
CA GLU A 31 1.41 9.44 6.07
C GLU A 31 2.05 9.37 7.45
N VAL A 32 3.20 8.70 7.51
CA VAL A 32 4.06 8.59 8.69
C VAL A 32 5.49 8.54 8.21
N MET A 33 6.38 9.30 8.85
CA MET A 33 7.81 9.14 8.63
C MET A 33 8.26 7.88 9.34
N THR A 34 8.70 6.86 8.59
CA THR A 34 9.14 5.58 9.16
C THR A 34 10.60 5.64 9.63
N GLU A 35 11.07 4.57 10.29
CA GLU A 35 12.48 4.44 10.67
C GLU A 35 13.37 4.32 9.42
N SER A 36 12.91 3.64 8.37
CA SER A 36 13.56 3.63 7.07
C SER A 36 13.69 5.05 6.49
N ASP A 37 12.60 5.82 6.48
CA ASP A 37 12.61 7.20 5.98
C ASP A 37 13.59 8.08 6.76
N ARG A 38 13.58 7.95 8.10
CA ARG A 38 14.51 8.65 8.99
C ARG A 38 15.96 8.31 8.65
N ARG A 39 16.30 7.03 8.51
CA ARG A 39 17.66 6.57 8.19
C ARG A 39 18.10 7.01 6.81
N MET A 40 17.23 6.92 5.81
CA MET A 40 17.51 7.38 4.45
C MET A 40 17.87 8.87 4.46
N LYS A 41 17.10 9.71 5.17
CA LYS A 41 17.37 11.15 5.27
C LYS A 41 18.71 11.46 5.96
N ILE A 42 19.04 10.75 7.03
CA ILE A 42 20.34 10.87 7.73
C ILE A 42 21.49 10.50 6.77
N LEU A 43 21.34 9.42 6.01
CA LEU A 43 22.35 8.97 5.05
C LEU A 43 22.49 9.94 3.87
N ASP A 44 21.40 10.48 3.34
CA ASP A 44 21.45 11.47 2.27
C ASP A 44 22.22 12.71 2.70
N GLU A 45 21.91 13.29 3.87
CA GLU A 45 22.67 14.44 4.39
C GLU A 45 24.14 14.14 4.61
N LYS A 46 24.47 12.94 5.10
CA LYS A 46 25.84 12.50 5.32
C LYS A 46 26.59 12.42 3.99
N TYR A 47 26.02 11.72 3.03
CA TYR A 47 26.72 11.40 1.80
C TYR A 47 26.69 12.49 0.75
N GLU A 48 25.71 13.40 0.78
CA GLU A 48 25.76 14.65 0.03
C GLU A 48 27.02 15.45 0.42
N LYS A 49 27.25 15.66 1.73
CA LYS A 49 28.42 16.40 2.23
C LYS A 49 29.75 15.69 1.95
N ILE A 50 29.78 14.36 2.02
CA ILE A 50 30.99 13.59 1.68
C ILE A 50 31.25 13.64 0.18
N ASN A 51 30.22 13.59 -0.66
CA ASN A 51 30.37 13.69 -2.11
C ASN A 51 31.02 15.02 -2.53
N GLU A 52 30.65 16.14 -1.89
CA GLU A 52 31.31 17.44 -2.11
C GLU A 52 32.79 17.45 -1.73
N GLN A 53 33.23 16.58 -0.80
CA GLN A 53 34.65 16.39 -0.49
C GLN A 53 35.32 15.52 -1.56
N ASN A 54 34.68 14.41 -1.96
CA ASN A 54 35.21 13.49 -2.96
C ASN A 54 35.43 14.17 -4.31
N LYS A 55 34.57 15.13 -4.71
CA LYS A 55 34.71 15.95 -5.93
C LYS A 55 36.01 16.77 -5.99
N ARG A 56 36.72 16.95 -4.87
CA ARG A 56 38.01 17.65 -4.81
C ARG A 56 39.19 16.78 -5.23
N PHE A 57 39.00 15.47 -5.34
CA PHE A 57 40.02 14.55 -5.81
C PHE A 57 39.98 14.46 -7.33
N LYS A 58 41.16 14.25 -7.95
CA LYS A 58 41.29 14.10 -9.41
C LYS A 58 40.42 12.95 -9.95
N ASP A 59 40.35 11.85 -9.21
CA ASP A 59 39.45 10.74 -9.46
C ASP A 59 38.68 10.42 -8.16
N PRO A 60 37.43 10.91 -8.03
CA PRO A 60 36.60 10.65 -6.87
C PRO A 60 36.31 9.16 -6.65
N GLN A 61 36.17 8.36 -7.71
CA GLN A 61 35.82 6.95 -7.59
C GLN A 61 37.01 6.13 -7.10
N ASP A 62 38.21 6.41 -7.61
CA ASP A 62 39.44 5.80 -7.11
C ASP A 62 39.72 6.21 -5.66
N HIS A 63 39.44 7.47 -5.29
CA HIS A 63 39.53 7.90 -3.90
C HIS A 63 38.58 7.11 -2.97
N ILE A 64 37.33 6.91 -3.38
CA ILE A 64 36.34 6.11 -2.63
C ILE A 64 36.79 4.65 -2.52
N TYR A 65 37.30 4.07 -3.61
CA TYR A 65 37.85 2.71 -3.59
C TYR A 65 38.99 2.60 -2.57
N ASN A 66 39.92 3.55 -2.59
CA ASN A 66 41.05 3.58 -1.67
C ASN A 66 40.63 3.72 -0.20
N LYS A 67 39.56 4.46 0.09
CA LYS A 67 39.01 4.60 1.45
C LYS A 67 38.47 3.29 2.03
N TYR A 68 37.87 2.44 1.21
CA TYR A 68 37.06 1.32 1.71
C TYR A 68 37.52 -0.08 1.28
N ARG A 69 38.29 -0.18 0.19
CA ARG A 69 38.69 -1.46 -0.43
C ARG A 69 40.20 -1.71 -0.43
N ASN A 70 41.02 -0.67 -0.37
CA ASN A 70 42.47 -0.81 -0.41
C ASN A 70 43.10 -0.69 0.99
N PRO A 71 43.44 -1.80 1.68
CA PRO A 71 44.02 -1.75 3.02
C PRO A 71 45.42 -1.11 3.08
N TYR A 72 46.08 -0.94 1.93
CA TYR A 72 47.41 -0.30 1.84
C TYR A 72 47.32 1.22 1.60
N SER A 73 46.13 1.77 1.40
CA SER A 73 45.95 3.20 1.20
C SER A 73 46.06 3.95 2.52
N SER A 74 46.68 5.14 2.51
CA SER A 74 46.65 6.07 3.64
C SER A 74 45.23 6.60 3.95
N TYR A 75 44.29 6.46 3.01
CA TYR A 75 42.89 6.84 3.20
C TYR A 75 42.03 5.71 3.78
N PHE A 76 42.59 4.52 3.94
CA PHE A 76 41.82 3.34 4.32
C PHE A 76 41.16 3.50 5.69
N ARG A 77 39.85 3.28 5.73
CA ARG A 77 39.01 3.39 6.95
C ARG A 77 39.09 2.13 7.80
N SER A 78 40.25 1.91 8.41
CA SER A 78 40.50 0.77 9.31
C SER A 78 39.71 0.85 10.63
N ASP A 79 39.18 2.02 10.97
CA ASP A 79 38.30 2.26 12.13
C ASP A 79 36.87 1.73 11.93
N LEU A 80 36.52 1.34 10.71
CA LEU A 80 35.24 0.75 10.36
C LEU A 80 35.32 -0.78 10.31
N THR A 81 34.23 -1.46 10.64
CA THR A 81 34.07 -2.88 10.36
C THR A 81 33.95 -3.12 8.85
N GLN A 82 34.05 -4.39 8.41
CA GLN A 82 33.86 -4.72 7.00
C GLN A 82 32.47 -4.27 6.50
N PHE A 83 31.39 -4.59 7.22
CA PHE A 83 30.03 -4.21 6.83
C PHE A 83 29.83 -2.69 6.75
N GLU A 84 30.41 -1.93 7.69
CA GLU A 84 30.34 -0.47 7.64
C GLU A 84 31.12 0.13 6.47
N ARG A 85 32.27 -0.47 6.09
CA ARG A 85 33.00 -0.09 4.88
C ARG A 85 32.19 -0.40 3.62
N GLU A 86 31.53 -1.55 3.55
CA GLU A 86 30.67 -1.90 2.42
C GLU A 86 29.50 -0.92 2.28
N ALA A 87 28.81 -0.62 3.38
CA ALA A 87 27.72 0.35 3.42
C ALA A 87 28.18 1.73 2.94
N ALA A 88 29.30 2.22 3.47
CA ALA A 88 29.85 3.52 3.12
C ALA A 88 30.36 3.59 1.68
N TYR A 89 31.05 2.54 1.21
CA TYR A 89 31.49 2.43 -0.18
C TYR A 89 30.31 2.50 -1.15
N THR A 90 29.25 1.74 -0.88
CA THR A 90 28.06 1.69 -1.74
C THR A 90 27.37 3.04 -1.82
N MET A 91 27.18 3.70 -0.67
CA MET A 91 26.59 5.03 -0.62
C MET A 91 27.44 6.09 -1.33
N GLU A 92 28.74 6.18 -1.04
CA GLU A 92 29.61 7.17 -1.70
C GLU A 92 29.72 6.94 -3.20
N MET A 93 29.78 5.69 -3.64
CA MET A 93 29.85 5.35 -5.06
C MET A 93 28.54 5.71 -5.78
N SER A 94 27.38 5.48 -5.16
CA SER A 94 26.09 5.93 -5.70
C SER A 94 26.04 7.44 -5.88
N TRP A 95 26.46 8.19 -4.86
CA TRP A 95 26.51 9.65 -4.90
C TRP A 95 27.53 10.18 -5.93
N ALA A 96 28.71 9.54 -6.04
CA ALA A 96 29.73 9.93 -7.01
C ALA A 96 29.28 9.71 -8.47
N ARG A 97 28.46 8.69 -8.72
CA ARG A 97 27.95 8.37 -10.07
C ARG A 97 26.70 9.18 -10.45
N ASN A 98 25.78 9.35 -9.51
CA ASN A 98 24.42 9.82 -9.79
C ASN A 98 24.11 11.20 -9.19
N ASN A 99 25.00 11.74 -8.34
CA ASN A 99 24.77 12.96 -7.56
C ASN A 99 23.49 12.91 -6.71
N LYS A 100 23.08 11.71 -6.31
CA LYS A 100 21.97 11.42 -5.39
C LYS A 100 22.16 10.06 -4.72
N GLY A 101 21.45 9.85 -3.60
CA GLY A 101 21.30 8.56 -2.95
C GLY A 101 20.57 7.51 -3.81
N GLY A 102 20.29 6.34 -3.23
CA GLY A 102 19.49 5.30 -3.91
C GLY A 102 19.95 3.86 -3.69
N GLN A 103 21.07 3.64 -3.00
CA GLN A 103 21.54 2.30 -2.59
C GLN A 103 21.80 2.29 -1.09
N TYR A 104 20.73 2.43 -0.31
CA TYR A 104 20.81 2.60 1.14
C TYR A 104 21.21 1.30 1.83
N ASP A 105 22.22 1.39 2.69
CA ASP A 105 22.64 0.32 3.59
C ASP A 105 22.66 0.84 5.03
N PHE A 106 21.76 0.31 5.85
CA PHE A 106 21.60 0.72 7.25
C PHE A 106 22.61 0.09 8.21
N ASN A 107 23.59 -0.67 7.71
CA ASN A 107 24.78 -1.07 8.46
C ASN A 107 25.85 0.04 8.52
N ASP A 108 25.55 1.23 8.01
CA ASP A 108 26.42 2.39 8.11
C ASP A 108 26.78 2.71 9.57
N ALA A 109 28.05 3.05 9.80
CA ALA A 109 28.59 3.37 11.13
C ALA A 109 27.86 4.53 11.84
N ILE A 110 27.13 5.39 11.12
CA ILE A 110 26.29 6.45 11.72
C ILE A 110 25.19 5.87 12.62
N PHE A 111 24.76 4.63 12.39
CA PHE A 111 23.74 3.92 13.16
C PHE A 111 24.33 2.89 14.14
N ARG A 112 25.66 2.86 14.34
CA ARG A 112 26.35 1.84 15.18
C ARG A 112 25.80 1.73 16.60
N ASN A 113 25.29 2.84 17.15
CA ASN A 113 24.75 2.91 18.52
C ASN A 113 23.21 2.85 18.55
N GLU A 114 22.56 2.57 17.42
CA GLU A 114 21.13 2.40 17.32
C GLU A 114 20.77 0.91 17.22
N LYS A 115 19.51 0.58 17.49
CA LYS A 115 19.00 -0.76 17.20
C LYS A 115 19.13 -1.05 15.70
N ARG A 116 19.33 -2.31 15.35
CA ARG A 116 19.31 -2.72 13.94
C ARG A 116 17.93 -2.43 13.34
N TYR A 117 17.89 -1.93 12.11
CA TYR A 117 16.64 -1.78 11.37
C TYR A 117 15.97 -3.13 11.16
N ASP A 118 14.69 -3.22 11.51
CA ASP A 118 13.85 -4.39 11.32
C ASP A 118 12.62 -4.01 10.48
N PRO A 119 12.58 -4.39 9.19
CA PRO A 119 11.44 -4.07 8.32
C PRO A 119 10.15 -4.80 8.73
N THR A 120 10.25 -5.92 9.44
CA THR A 120 9.08 -6.65 9.94
C THR A 120 8.42 -5.86 11.07
N HIS A 121 9.23 -5.35 12.00
CA HIS A 121 8.75 -4.51 13.09
C HIS A 121 8.10 -3.22 12.57
N GLU A 122 8.78 -2.51 11.65
CA GLU A 122 8.23 -1.29 11.05
C GLU A 122 6.90 -1.55 10.33
N SER A 123 6.77 -2.68 9.62
CA SER A 123 5.52 -3.08 8.97
C SER A 123 4.37 -3.25 9.98
N VAL A 124 4.64 -3.88 11.13
CA VAL A 124 3.65 -4.05 12.21
C VAL A 124 3.25 -2.69 12.80
N GLU A 125 4.21 -1.82 13.11
CA GLU A 125 3.94 -0.47 13.62
C GLU A 125 3.08 0.34 12.63
N LYS A 126 3.38 0.23 11.32
CA LYS A 126 2.61 0.89 10.26
C LYS A 126 1.19 0.36 10.17
N LYS A 127 0.96 -0.95 10.33
CA LYS A 127 -0.40 -1.53 10.38
C LYS A 127 -1.18 -0.97 11.58
N LEU A 128 -0.58 -0.96 12.77
CA LEU A 128 -1.20 -0.42 13.99
C LEU A 128 -1.51 1.07 13.89
N PHE A 129 -0.59 1.87 13.34
CA PHE A 129 -0.79 3.29 13.11
C PHE A 129 -1.96 3.54 12.14
N ASN A 130 -2.02 2.82 11.02
CA ASN A 130 -3.14 2.96 10.08
C ASN A 130 -4.46 2.54 10.71
N ARG A 131 -4.49 1.46 11.50
CA ARG A 131 -5.68 1.05 12.27
C ARG A 131 -6.18 2.18 13.17
N GLN A 132 -5.29 2.81 13.93
CA GLN A 132 -5.64 3.92 14.80
C GLN A 132 -6.20 5.10 13.99
N LYS A 133 -5.54 5.48 12.89
CA LYS A 133 -5.99 6.59 12.04
C LYS A 133 -7.36 6.34 11.40
N VAL A 134 -7.61 5.11 10.94
CA VAL A 134 -8.92 4.73 10.42
C VAL A 134 -9.99 4.77 11.52
N ASN A 135 -9.67 4.34 12.75
CA ASN A 135 -10.60 4.47 13.88
C ASN A 135 -10.93 5.95 14.18
N GLU A 136 -9.93 6.83 14.20
CA GLU A 136 -10.12 8.28 14.38
C GLU A 136 -10.99 8.87 13.26
N GLN A 137 -10.75 8.49 12.00
CA GLN A 137 -11.52 8.92 10.83
C GLN A 137 -12.98 8.44 10.90
N LEU A 138 -13.21 7.18 11.29
CA LEU A 138 -14.56 6.64 11.50
C LEU A 138 -15.31 7.41 12.59
N GLN A 139 -14.66 7.66 13.72
CA GLN A 139 -15.27 8.42 14.82
C GLN A 139 -15.60 9.86 14.41
N ALA A 140 -14.69 10.53 13.68
CA ALA A 140 -14.94 11.88 13.15
C ALA A 140 -16.09 11.89 12.14
N LEU A 141 -16.16 10.88 11.26
CA LEU A 141 -17.22 10.74 10.27
C LEU A 141 -18.58 10.50 10.94
N PHE A 142 -18.67 9.64 11.94
CA PHE A 142 -19.90 9.43 12.70
C PHE A 142 -20.32 10.68 13.48
N SER A 143 -19.38 11.30 14.20
CA SER A 143 -19.66 12.48 15.03
C SER A 143 -20.10 13.69 14.19
N SER A 144 -19.47 13.93 13.05
CA SER A 144 -19.84 15.03 12.13
C SER A 144 -21.22 14.84 11.49
N ASN A 145 -21.70 13.60 11.41
CA ASN A 145 -23.05 13.27 10.96
C ASN A 145 -24.06 13.13 12.13
N GLY A 146 -23.67 13.52 13.36
CA GLY A 146 -24.53 13.44 14.54
C GLY A 146 -24.84 12.01 15.02
N LEU A 147 -24.11 11.01 14.51
CA LEU A 147 -24.30 9.62 14.85
C LEU A 147 -23.56 9.27 16.15
N THR A 148 -24.30 8.77 17.14
CA THR A 148 -23.72 8.18 18.36
C THR A 148 -24.04 6.68 18.39
N ILE A 149 -23.01 5.84 18.42
CA ILE A 149 -23.16 4.39 18.55
C ILE A 149 -23.20 4.05 20.05
N PRO A 150 -24.23 3.34 20.55
CA PRO A 150 -24.30 2.97 21.96
C PRO A 150 -23.09 2.14 22.39
N LYS A 151 -22.65 2.33 23.65
CA LYS A 151 -21.53 1.59 24.23
C LYS A 151 -21.79 0.07 24.20
N ASN A 152 -20.75 -0.71 23.91
CA ASN A 152 -20.80 -2.18 23.76
C ASN A 152 -21.75 -2.67 22.65
N THR A 153 -22.09 -1.80 21.69
CA THR A 153 -22.71 -2.26 20.45
C THR A 153 -21.62 -2.92 19.61
N ASN A 154 -21.72 -4.23 19.46
CA ASN A 154 -20.85 -5.00 18.60
C ASN A 154 -21.43 -5.03 17.19
N LEU A 155 -20.74 -4.38 16.25
CA LEU A 155 -21.13 -4.31 14.85
C LEU A 155 -20.13 -5.06 13.97
N THR A 156 -20.63 -5.63 12.88
CA THR A 156 -19.78 -6.17 11.82
C THR A 156 -20.08 -5.41 10.53
N PHE A 157 -19.02 -4.85 9.93
CA PHE A 157 -19.07 -4.23 8.62
C PHE A 157 -18.62 -5.25 7.58
N THR A 158 -19.49 -5.61 6.64
CA THR A 158 -19.19 -6.56 5.57
C THR A 158 -19.27 -5.86 4.23
N ILE A 159 -18.25 -6.06 3.37
CA ILE A 159 -18.08 -5.29 2.13
C ILE A 159 -18.06 -6.26 0.93
N ASP A 160 -18.95 -6.03 -0.03
CA ASP A 160 -18.92 -6.68 -1.34
C ASP A 160 -17.83 -6.02 -2.22
N PRO A 161 -16.91 -6.80 -2.82
CA PRO A 161 -15.79 -6.23 -3.55
C PRO A 161 -16.12 -5.68 -4.95
N ASN A 162 -17.26 -6.05 -5.55
CA ASN A 162 -17.59 -5.73 -6.93
C ASN A 162 -18.09 -4.28 -7.07
N ASN A 163 -18.84 -3.82 -6.08
CA ASN A 163 -19.38 -2.46 -6.00
C ASN A 163 -18.90 -1.68 -4.77
N PHE A 164 -18.07 -2.27 -3.92
CA PHE A 164 -17.66 -1.70 -2.63
C PHE A 164 -18.87 -1.27 -1.79
N LYS A 165 -19.93 -2.07 -1.78
CA LYS A 165 -21.10 -1.82 -0.92
C LYS A 165 -20.86 -2.47 0.44
N LEU A 166 -21.00 -1.67 1.48
CA LEU A 166 -20.92 -2.09 2.88
C LEU A 166 -22.33 -2.33 3.43
N VAL A 167 -22.49 -3.45 4.14
CA VAL A 167 -23.65 -3.73 4.98
C VAL A 167 -23.24 -3.87 6.43
N VAL A 168 -24.12 -3.51 7.35
CA VAL A 168 -23.87 -3.55 8.80
C VAL A 168 -24.75 -4.60 9.45
N SER A 169 -24.14 -5.44 10.28
CA SER A 169 -24.83 -6.44 11.11
C SER A 169 -24.40 -6.31 12.58
N GLY A 170 -25.03 -7.07 13.48
CA GLY A 170 -24.73 -7.06 14.92
C GLY A 170 -25.65 -6.18 15.79
N SER A 171 -26.57 -5.42 15.18
CA SER A 171 -27.59 -4.64 15.90
C SER A 171 -29.00 -4.92 15.39
N THR A 172 -29.98 -4.94 16.30
CA THR A 172 -31.41 -5.00 15.97
C THR A 172 -32.01 -3.62 15.69
N ASP A 173 -31.29 -2.54 16.00
CA ASP A 173 -31.68 -1.17 15.67
C ASP A 173 -31.47 -0.90 14.17
N LYS A 174 -32.54 -1.06 13.41
CA LYS A 174 -32.54 -0.83 11.96
C LYS A 174 -32.26 0.62 11.58
N SER A 175 -32.58 1.59 12.46
CA SER A 175 -32.30 3.00 12.20
C SER A 175 -30.81 3.26 12.32
N LEU A 176 -30.17 2.75 13.39
CA LEU A 176 -28.73 2.83 13.58
C LEU A 176 -27.97 2.18 12.42
N VAL A 177 -28.35 0.93 12.06
CA VAL A 177 -27.77 0.19 10.94
C VAL A 177 -27.84 1.01 9.66
N LYS A 178 -29.03 1.51 9.32
CA LYS A 178 -29.23 2.31 8.11
C LYS A 178 -28.42 3.60 8.12
N GLN A 179 -28.35 4.32 9.25
CA GLN A 179 -27.55 5.55 9.34
C GLN A 179 -26.06 5.27 9.14
N ILE A 180 -25.53 4.18 9.70
CA ILE A 180 -24.12 3.78 9.48
C ILE A 180 -23.90 3.43 8.01
N GLU A 181 -24.79 2.64 7.41
CA GLU A 181 -24.70 2.28 5.99
C GLU A 181 -24.79 3.51 5.09
N ASP A 182 -25.72 4.44 5.34
CA ASP A 182 -25.88 5.67 4.57
C ASP A 182 -24.63 6.57 4.69
N ILE A 183 -24.00 6.64 5.86
CA ILE A 183 -22.75 7.39 6.06
C ILE A 183 -21.57 6.71 5.35
N LEU A 184 -21.37 5.40 5.58
CA LEU A 184 -20.18 4.70 5.08
C LEU A 184 -20.24 4.40 3.59
N ASN A 185 -21.43 4.16 3.01
CA ASN A 185 -21.60 3.95 1.56
C ASN A 185 -21.55 5.25 0.75
N THR A 186 -21.15 6.38 1.35
CA THR A 186 -20.90 7.63 0.63
C THR A 186 -19.41 7.83 0.34
N SER A 187 -19.13 8.61 -0.70
CA SER A 187 -17.77 8.89 -1.17
C SER A 187 -17.01 7.58 -1.43
N ASN A 188 -15.72 7.50 -1.10
CA ASN A 188 -14.89 6.31 -1.31
C ASN A 188 -14.67 5.48 -0.03
N ASN A 189 -15.45 5.75 1.03
CA ASN A 189 -15.17 5.26 2.38
C ASN A 189 -15.16 3.73 2.48
N THR A 190 -16.13 3.06 1.85
CA THR A 190 -16.17 1.59 1.80
C THR A 190 -14.99 0.98 1.07
N ARG A 191 -14.59 1.55 -0.07
CA ARG A 191 -13.42 1.09 -0.83
C ARG A 191 -12.16 1.26 -0.01
N GLU A 192 -12.01 2.39 0.67
CA GLU A 192 -10.88 2.64 1.57
C GLU A 192 -10.90 1.65 2.74
N LEU A 193 -12.04 1.40 3.37
CA LEU A 193 -12.15 0.41 4.44
C LEU A 193 -11.85 -1.01 3.95
N PHE A 194 -12.27 -1.38 2.74
CA PHE A 194 -11.95 -2.68 2.13
C PHE A 194 -10.43 -2.88 2.00
N PHE A 195 -9.73 -1.89 1.42
CA PHE A 195 -8.27 -1.96 1.30
C PHE A 195 -7.55 -1.87 2.64
N HIS A 196 -8.15 -1.20 3.63
CA HIS A 196 -7.64 -1.23 4.99
C HIS A 196 -7.65 -2.64 5.55
N ILE A 197 -8.80 -3.35 5.48
CA ILE A 197 -8.92 -4.75 5.92
C ILE A 197 -7.90 -5.64 5.21
N MET A 198 -7.78 -5.52 3.87
CA MET A 198 -6.78 -6.26 3.11
C MET A 198 -5.35 -6.02 3.62
N LYS A 199 -4.98 -4.78 3.92
CA LYS A 199 -3.60 -4.42 4.33
C LYS A 199 -3.30 -4.74 5.79
N SER A 200 -4.29 -4.62 6.67
CA SER A 200 -4.12 -4.78 8.11
C SER A 200 -4.28 -6.21 8.60
N ARG A 201 -4.85 -7.11 7.79
CA ARG A 201 -5.08 -8.51 8.18
C ARG A 201 -3.82 -9.23 8.67
N ASN A 202 -4.07 -10.24 9.50
CA ASN A 202 -3.11 -11.27 9.84
C ASN A 202 -2.97 -12.27 8.68
N ASP A 203 -1.83 -12.94 8.61
CA ASP A 203 -1.51 -13.87 7.52
C ASP A 203 -2.36 -15.16 7.58
N ASP A 204 -2.99 -15.44 8.72
CA ASP A 204 -3.86 -16.60 8.98
C ASP A 204 -5.36 -16.29 8.82
N SER A 205 -5.72 -15.10 8.30
CA SER A 205 -7.12 -14.73 8.15
C SER A 205 -7.90 -15.67 7.21
N THR A 206 -8.99 -16.24 7.72
CA THR A 206 -9.83 -17.18 6.97
C THR A 206 -10.70 -16.51 5.90
N GLN A 207 -10.80 -15.18 5.92
CA GLN A 207 -11.56 -14.41 4.93
C GLN A 207 -10.85 -14.31 3.57
N PHE A 208 -9.61 -14.77 3.48
CA PHE A 208 -8.74 -14.50 2.34
C PHE A 208 -8.22 -15.80 1.73
N THR A 209 -8.65 -16.11 0.51
CA THR A 209 -8.14 -17.26 -0.24
C THR A 209 -7.40 -16.81 -1.50
N PRO A 210 -6.39 -17.56 -1.97
CA PRO A 210 -5.70 -17.25 -3.22
C PRO A 210 -6.67 -17.09 -4.41
N ASP A 211 -7.68 -17.95 -4.50
CA ASP A 211 -8.65 -17.95 -5.62
C ASP A 211 -9.58 -16.73 -5.58
N SER A 212 -10.10 -16.35 -4.41
CA SER A 212 -10.94 -15.15 -4.27
C SER A 212 -10.15 -13.88 -4.54
N LEU A 213 -8.88 -13.83 -4.13
CA LEU A 213 -7.97 -12.74 -4.48
C LEU A 213 -7.72 -12.66 -5.99
N ALA A 214 -7.45 -13.80 -6.65
CA ALA A 214 -7.26 -13.85 -8.09
C ALA A 214 -8.51 -13.36 -8.84
N LYS A 215 -9.70 -13.82 -8.42
CA LYS A 215 -10.99 -13.32 -8.94
C LYS A 215 -11.14 -11.82 -8.75
N PHE A 216 -10.85 -11.30 -7.54
CA PHE A 216 -10.90 -9.87 -7.26
C PHE A 216 -9.98 -9.06 -8.17
N HIS A 217 -8.76 -9.53 -8.41
CA HIS A 217 -7.82 -8.87 -9.31
C HIS A 217 -8.30 -8.90 -10.76
N LEU A 218 -8.81 -10.04 -11.24
CA LEU A 218 -9.39 -10.15 -12.58
C LEU A 218 -10.56 -9.17 -12.76
N VAL A 219 -11.54 -9.21 -11.86
CA VAL A 219 -12.74 -8.36 -11.94
C VAL A 219 -12.36 -6.88 -11.95
N ASN A 220 -11.47 -6.46 -11.05
CA ASN A 220 -11.01 -5.06 -11.02
C ASN A 220 -10.20 -4.67 -12.24
N GLN A 221 -9.35 -5.56 -12.76
CA GLN A 221 -8.57 -5.27 -13.97
C GLN A 221 -9.50 -5.04 -15.16
N ILE A 222 -10.45 -5.95 -15.39
CA ILE A 222 -11.41 -5.82 -16.49
C ILE A 222 -12.25 -4.55 -16.32
N LYS A 223 -12.76 -4.28 -15.10
CA LYS A 223 -13.53 -3.06 -14.81
C LYS A 223 -12.71 -1.78 -15.01
N THR A 224 -11.45 -1.76 -14.61
CA THR A 224 -10.57 -0.59 -14.75
C THR A 224 -10.28 -0.28 -16.21
N VAL A 225 -10.07 -1.31 -17.03
CA VAL A 225 -9.69 -1.14 -18.44
C VAL A 225 -10.91 -0.93 -19.34
N THR A 226 -12.01 -1.64 -19.09
CA THR A 226 -13.18 -1.66 -20.00
C THR A 226 -14.37 -0.85 -19.48
N GLY A 227 -14.40 -0.53 -18.19
CA GLY A 227 -15.55 0.06 -17.50
C GLY A 227 -16.63 -0.96 -17.08
N TYR A 228 -16.56 -2.21 -17.54
CA TYR A 228 -17.58 -3.23 -17.24
C TYR A 228 -17.21 -4.05 -16.01
N ASN A 229 -18.19 -4.25 -15.14
CA ASN A 229 -18.09 -5.18 -14.04
C ASN A 229 -18.55 -6.57 -14.49
N LEU A 230 -17.68 -7.58 -14.37
CA LEU A 230 -17.97 -8.94 -14.83
C LEU A 230 -19.23 -9.55 -14.18
N LYS A 231 -19.56 -9.16 -12.94
CA LYS A 231 -20.75 -9.62 -12.22
C LYS A 231 -22.07 -9.21 -12.91
N ASP A 232 -22.02 -8.14 -13.70
CA ASP A 232 -23.18 -7.56 -14.37
C ASP A 232 -23.30 -8.05 -15.83
N LEU A 233 -22.37 -8.88 -16.31
CA LEU A 233 -22.33 -9.39 -17.68
C LEU A 233 -22.96 -10.78 -17.80
N SER A 234 -23.48 -11.08 -18.99
CA SER A 234 -23.98 -12.41 -19.32
C SER A 234 -22.84 -13.33 -19.75
N ILE A 235 -22.97 -14.63 -19.50
CA ILE A 235 -22.07 -15.64 -20.05
C ILE A 235 -22.79 -16.38 -21.18
N VAL A 236 -22.26 -16.27 -22.41
CA VAL A 236 -22.78 -16.94 -23.60
C VAL A 236 -21.64 -17.74 -24.23
N ASN A 237 -21.84 -19.04 -24.44
CA ASN A 237 -20.85 -19.94 -25.03
C ASN A 237 -19.46 -19.89 -24.33
N GLY A 238 -19.45 -19.77 -23.00
CA GLY A 238 -18.21 -19.70 -22.21
C GLY A 238 -17.45 -18.39 -22.36
N GLN A 239 -18.13 -17.30 -22.74
CA GLN A 239 -17.55 -15.96 -22.84
C GLN A 239 -18.44 -14.94 -22.13
N PHE A 240 -17.82 -13.98 -21.44
CA PHE A 240 -18.52 -12.83 -20.90
C PHE A 240 -18.89 -11.86 -22.04
N VAL A 241 -20.16 -11.52 -22.14
CA VAL A 241 -20.70 -10.63 -23.16
C VAL A 241 -21.48 -9.48 -22.54
N THR A 242 -21.35 -8.30 -23.15
CA THR A 242 -22.18 -7.12 -22.87
C THR A 242 -23.62 -7.32 -23.36
N ASP A 243 -24.53 -6.41 -22.99
CA ASP A 243 -25.95 -6.47 -23.36
C ASP A 243 -26.19 -6.51 -24.88
N ASN A 244 -25.27 -5.94 -25.67
CA ASN A 244 -25.31 -5.99 -27.14
C ASN A 244 -24.58 -7.20 -27.76
N GLY A 245 -24.13 -8.16 -26.94
CA GLY A 245 -23.47 -9.39 -27.38
C GLY A 245 -21.97 -9.26 -27.67
N THR A 246 -21.33 -8.13 -27.32
CA THR A 246 -19.89 -7.95 -27.56
C THR A 246 -19.08 -8.72 -26.50
N ASN A 247 -18.09 -9.50 -26.94
CA ASN A 247 -17.19 -10.22 -26.06
C ASN A 247 -16.29 -9.24 -25.28
N ILE A 248 -16.32 -9.32 -23.94
CA ILE A 248 -15.56 -8.40 -23.09
C ILE A 248 -14.05 -8.53 -23.29
N PHE A 249 -13.56 -9.71 -23.70
CA PHE A 249 -12.13 -9.90 -23.96
C PHE A 249 -11.65 -9.10 -25.18
N ASP A 250 -12.51 -8.91 -26.17
CA ASP A 250 -12.18 -8.11 -27.34
C ASP A 250 -12.09 -6.63 -26.97
N ILE A 251 -13.07 -6.12 -26.20
CA ILE A 251 -13.03 -4.77 -25.63
C ILE A 251 -11.75 -4.58 -24.79
N TYR A 252 -11.42 -5.54 -23.93
CA TYR A 252 -10.23 -5.48 -23.08
C TYR A 252 -8.93 -5.34 -23.89
N LYS A 253 -8.75 -6.14 -24.95
CA LYS A 253 -7.58 -6.04 -25.83
C LYS A 253 -7.51 -4.68 -26.53
N GLU A 254 -8.64 -4.20 -27.05
CA GLU A 254 -8.70 -2.91 -27.74
C GLU A 254 -8.34 -1.75 -26.82
N GLU A 255 -8.92 -1.69 -25.61
CA GLU A 255 -8.66 -0.61 -24.66
C GLU A 255 -7.21 -0.62 -24.15
N LEU A 256 -6.60 -1.80 -23.95
CA LEU A 256 -5.18 -1.90 -23.60
C LEU A 256 -4.27 -1.29 -24.67
N LEU A 257 -4.61 -1.43 -25.95
CA LEU A 257 -3.83 -0.90 -27.07
C LEU A 257 -4.02 0.61 -27.27
N LYS A 258 -5.19 1.15 -26.92
CA LYS A 258 -5.48 2.59 -26.99
C LYS A 258 -4.73 3.40 -25.93
N ASN A 259 -4.46 2.80 -24.76
CA ASN A 259 -3.77 3.47 -23.68
C ASN A 259 -2.23 3.38 -23.85
N PRO A 260 -1.53 4.52 -24.02
CA PRO A 260 -0.09 4.53 -24.30
C PRO A 260 0.75 3.94 -23.16
N TYR A 261 0.24 3.93 -21.93
CA TYR A 261 0.93 3.36 -20.77
C TYR A 261 0.81 1.83 -20.70
N THR A 262 -0.21 1.24 -21.33
CA THR A 262 -0.43 -0.21 -21.32
C THR A 262 -0.11 -0.88 -22.64
N ALA A 263 -0.05 -0.13 -23.75
CA ALA A 263 0.09 -0.66 -25.10
C ALA A 263 1.32 -1.58 -25.28
N GLU A 264 2.48 -1.20 -24.73
CA GLU A 264 3.71 -1.99 -24.82
C GLU A 264 3.55 -3.39 -24.19
N ASN A 265 2.79 -3.48 -23.10
CA ASN A 265 2.56 -4.71 -22.35
C ASN A 265 1.19 -5.35 -22.63
N ALA A 266 0.42 -4.82 -23.59
CA ALA A 266 -0.96 -5.22 -23.84
C ALA A 266 -1.08 -6.72 -24.13
N ARG A 267 -0.16 -7.29 -24.92
CA ARG A 267 -0.15 -8.73 -25.24
C ARG A 267 0.04 -9.59 -23.99
N ILE A 268 0.95 -9.20 -23.10
CA ILE A 268 1.25 -9.95 -21.87
C ILE A 268 0.03 -9.89 -20.94
N ALA A 269 -0.54 -8.70 -20.76
CA ALA A 269 -1.75 -8.51 -19.96
C ALA A 269 -2.94 -9.28 -20.53
N ALA A 270 -3.14 -9.25 -21.85
CA ALA A 270 -4.21 -10.00 -22.53
C ALA A 270 -4.04 -11.51 -22.37
N SER A 271 -2.83 -12.06 -22.47
CA SER A 271 -2.59 -13.48 -22.22
C SER A 271 -2.86 -13.87 -20.76
N HIS A 272 -2.38 -13.07 -19.80
CA HIS A 272 -2.55 -13.37 -18.37
C HIS A 272 -4.02 -13.31 -17.92
N TYR A 273 -4.71 -12.21 -18.21
CA TYR A 273 -6.09 -12.02 -17.78
C TYR A 273 -7.10 -12.73 -18.70
N GLY A 274 -6.76 -12.95 -19.98
CA GLY A 274 -7.61 -13.68 -20.91
C GLY A 274 -7.79 -15.15 -20.53
N ALA A 275 -6.73 -15.82 -20.06
CA ALA A 275 -6.84 -17.18 -19.56
C ALA A 275 -7.78 -17.26 -18.34
N GLN A 276 -7.59 -16.38 -17.35
CA GLN A 276 -8.43 -16.33 -16.16
C GLN A 276 -9.89 -15.99 -16.48
N LEU A 277 -10.12 -15.07 -17.43
CA LEU A 277 -11.44 -14.69 -17.88
C LEU A 277 -12.17 -15.86 -18.55
N PHE A 278 -11.48 -16.61 -19.41
CA PHE A 278 -12.02 -17.80 -20.06
C PHE A 278 -12.35 -18.90 -19.04
N ASP A 279 -11.44 -19.17 -18.11
CA ASP A 279 -11.66 -20.19 -17.07
C ASP A 279 -12.84 -19.82 -16.17
N LEU A 280 -12.97 -18.56 -15.78
CA LEU A 280 -14.12 -18.08 -14.99
C LEU A 280 -15.42 -18.16 -15.80
N ALA A 281 -15.41 -17.76 -17.08
CA ALA A 281 -16.60 -17.81 -17.93
C ALA A 281 -17.07 -19.25 -18.18
N LYS A 282 -16.14 -20.19 -18.35
CA LYS A 282 -16.43 -21.61 -18.57
C LYS A 282 -17.11 -22.26 -17.35
N ASN A 283 -16.68 -21.89 -16.14
CA ASN A 283 -17.19 -22.49 -14.90
C ASN A 283 -18.36 -21.70 -14.30
N GLY A 284 -18.58 -20.47 -14.74
CA GLY A 284 -19.60 -19.55 -14.22
C GLY A 284 -19.01 -18.54 -13.23
N PHE A 285 -19.55 -17.33 -13.20
CA PHE A 285 -19.04 -16.24 -12.35
C PHE A 285 -18.98 -16.64 -10.86
N ASP A 286 -19.98 -17.38 -10.37
CA ASP A 286 -20.07 -17.80 -8.97
C ASP A 286 -19.28 -19.08 -8.64
N SER A 287 -18.50 -19.63 -9.60
CA SER A 287 -17.68 -20.82 -9.34
C SER A 287 -16.54 -20.59 -8.35
N ILE A 288 -16.14 -19.33 -8.17
CA ILE A 288 -15.16 -18.87 -7.19
C ILE A 288 -15.87 -17.84 -6.29
N PRO A 289 -15.84 -17.98 -4.95
CA PRO A 289 -16.39 -16.98 -4.06
C PRO A 289 -15.78 -15.59 -4.26
N ASP A 290 -16.61 -14.55 -4.16
CA ASP A 290 -16.12 -13.17 -4.12
C ASP A 290 -15.26 -12.96 -2.86
N LEU A 291 -14.23 -12.11 -2.95
CA LEU A 291 -13.43 -11.69 -1.79
C LEU A 291 -14.23 -10.72 -0.91
N VAL A 292 -15.28 -11.24 -0.26
CA VAL A 292 -16.09 -10.51 0.70
C VAL A 292 -15.29 -10.38 1.99
N LEU A 293 -15.03 -9.15 2.41
CA LEU A 293 -14.25 -8.87 3.61
C LEU A 293 -15.14 -8.24 4.67
N SER A 294 -14.95 -8.69 5.90
CA SER A 294 -15.68 -8.22 7.06
C SER A 294 -14.72 -7.76 8.14
N ILE A 295 -15.18 -6.80 8.95
CA ILE A 295 -14.44 -6.31 10.10
C ILE A 295 -15.38 -5.97 11.26
N GLY A 296 -14.95 -6.29 12.48
CA GLY A 296 -15.68 -5.94 13.68
C GLY A 296 -15.45 -4.48 14.07
N TYR A 297 -16.45 -3.86 14.68
CA TYR A 297 -16.40 -2.52 15.24
C TYR A 297 -17.14 -2.49 16.58
N GLU A 298 -16.42 -2.11 17.63
CA GLU A 298 -16.99 -1.94 18.97
C GLU A 298 -16.26 -0.81 19.69
N ASN A 299 -17.00 0.01 20.45
CA ASN A 299 -16.42 1.03 21.33
C ASN A 299 -15.40 1.95 20.65
N GLY A 300 -15.68 2.38 19.42
CA GLY A 300 -14.83 3.29 18.67
C GLY A 300 -13.67 2.64 17.93
N SER A 301 -13.51 1.32 18.00
CA SER A 301 -12.35 0.62 17.47
C SER A 301 -12.72 -0.54 16.56
N LEU A 302 -12.02 -0.63 15.43
CA LEU A 302 -12.05 -1.80 14.55
C LEU A 302 -11.21 -2.94 15.14
N TYR A 303 -11.67 -4.18 14.94
CA TYR A 303 -10.93 -5.40 15.25
C TYR A 303 -11.12 -6.45 14.14
N ASP A 304 -10.08 -7.24 13.90
CA ASP A 304 -10.09 -8.24 12.84
C ASP A 304 -10.99 -9.43 13.21
N ILE A 305 -11.66 -9.99 12.21
CA ILE A 305 -12.47 -11.20 12.33
C ILE A 305 -12.03 -12.18 11.23
N GLY A 306 -12.21 -13.47 11.49
CA GLY A 306 -11.92 -14.53 10.51
C GLY A 306 -10.44 -14.79 10.27
#